data_AF-A0A4D4JI66-F1
#
_entry.id   AF-A0A4D4JI66-F1
#
_cell.length_a   1.000
_cell.length_b   1.000
_cell.length_c   1.000
_cell.angle_alpha   90.00
_cell.angle_beta   90.00
_cell.angle_gamma   90.00
#
_symmetry.space_group_name_H-M   'P 1'
#
loop_
_entity.id
_entity.type
_entity.pdbx_description
1 polymer ?
#
loop_
_entity_poly.entity_id
_entity_poly.type
_entity_poly.pdbx_seq_one_letter_code
_entity_poly.pdbx_strand_id
1 'polypeptide(L)'
;MRKTAGGVLSGLTVSAVMVLTAGSAQAALSPVKLDAVTDTYLFHTSLPRFVTIRSTHPYADQLDWSSDGCSHVPDSPFGFHFRHACERHDFGYRNYRRQRRFTEPNRREIDDNFRSDMYSVCGTNWTCRRTADLYYVGVRELGGRVPSTADAITAVLHR
;
A
#
# COMPACT_ATOMS: atom_id res chain seq x y z
N MET A 1 1.68 -74.90 -49.68
CA MET A 1 2.71 -73.85 -49.49
C MET A 1 2.05 -72.59 -48.98
N ARG A 2 2.55 -72.05 -47.84
CA ARG A 2 2.37 -70.67 -47.30
C ARG A 2 0.97 -70.27 -46.80
N LYS A 3 0.77 -69.51 -45.72
CA LYS A 3 1.47 -69.18 -44.45
C LYS A 3 0.45 -68.29 -43.69
N THR A 4 0.36 -68.41 -42.38
CA THR A 4 -0.42 -67.59 -41.43
C THR A 4 0.06 -66.13 -41.34
N ALA A 5 -0.83 -65.20 -40.94
CA ALA A 5 -0.63 -64.01 -40.07
C ALA A 5 -1.75 -62.97 -40.37
N GLY A 6 -2.40 -62.24 -39.45
CA GLY A 6 -2.10 -61.91 -38.06
C GLY A 6 -1.98 -60.38 -37.91
N GLY A 7 -2.90 -59.73 -37.17
CA GLY A 7 -2.78 -58.37 -36.62
C GLY A 7 -2.87 -57.22 -37.64
N VAL A 8 -3.25 -55.98 -37.31
CA VAL A 8 -3.01 -55.21 -36.07
C VAL A 8 -4.11 -54.13 -35.95
N LEU A 9 -4.73 -54.02 -34.78
CA LEU A 9 -5.54 -52.88 -34.36
C LEU A 9 -4.59 -51.70 -34.09
N SER A 10 -4.66 -50.64 -34.88
CA SER A 10 -3.94 -49.39 -34.62
C SER A 10 -4.59 -48.64 -33.47
N GLY A 11 -4.03 -48.76 -32.27
CA GLY A 11 -4.38 -47.92 -31.12
C GLY A 11 -3.85 -46.50 -31.32
N LEU A 12 -4.76 -45.51 -31.37
CA LEU A 12 -4.40 -44.10 -31.24
C LEU A 12 -4.09 -43.81 -29.77
N THR A 13 -2.81 -43.67 -29.43
CA THR A 13 -2.39 -43.15 -28.12
C THR A 13 -2.51 -41.62 -28.13
N VAL A 14 -3.49 -41.09 -27.40
CA VAL A 14 -3.60 -39.65 -27.12
C VAL A 14 -2.59 -39.29 -26.03
N SER A 15 -1.46 -38.72 -26.41
CA SER A 15 -0.47 -38.18 -25.45
C SER A 15 -0.99 -36.86 -24.87
N ALA A 16 -1.55 -36.90 -23.66
CA ALA A 16 -1.85 -35.70 -22.88
C ALA A 16 -0.54 -35.09 -22.35
N VAL A 17 -0.04 -34.06 -23.04
CA VAL A 17 1.10 -33.26 -22.57
C VAL A 17 0.59 -32.33 -21.48
N MET A 18 0.80 -32.69 -20.21
CA MET A 18 0.60 -31.77 -19.09
C MET A 18 1.72 -30.72 -19.10
N VAL A 19 1.42 -29.53 -19.60
CA VAL A 19 2.29 -28.37 -19.45
C VAL A 19 2.16 -27.89 -18.00
N LEU A 20 3.08 -28.34 -17.14
CA LEU A 20 3.28 -27.78 -15.81
C LEU A 20 3.83 -26.36 -15.98
N THR A 21 2.96 -25.36 -16.02
CA THR A 21 3.36 -23.97 -15.83
C THR A 21 3.81 -23.83 -14.37
N ALA A 22 5.11 -23.95 -14.13
CA ALA A 22 5.72 -23.61 -12.85
C ALA A 22 5.49 -22.10 -12.62
N GLY A 23 4.42 -21.75 -11.93
CA GLY A 23 4.25 -20.41 -11.40
C GLY A 23 5.43 -20.11 -10.49
N SER A 24 6.13 -19.01 -10.73
CA SER A 24 7.23 -18.55 -9.90
C SER A 24 6.70 -18.28 -8.49
N ALA A 25 6.78 -19.27 -7.60
CA ALA A 25 6.62 -19.02 -6.18
C ALA A 25 7.86 -18.22 -5.73
N GLN A 26 7.77 -16.89 -5.75
CA GLN A 26 8.78 -16.06 -5.10
C GLN A 26 8.84 -16.50 -3.63
N ALA A 27 10.01 -16.96 -3.19
CA ALA A 27 10.19 -17.33 -1.79
C ALA A 27 9.81 -16.14 -0.90
N ALA A 28 9.00 -16.40 0.13
CA ALA A 28 8.62 -15.38 1.10
C ALA A 28 9.88 -14.74 1.71
N LEU A 29 9.84 -13.42 1.88
CA LEU A 29 10.89 -12.69 2.55
C LEU A 29 10.92 -13.07 4.03
N SER A 30 12.12 -13.04 4.63
CA SER A 30 12.22 -13.09 6.08
C SER A 30 11.57 -11.84 6.69
N PRO A 31 11.08 -11.89 7.96
CA PRO A 31 10.46 -10.73 8.60
C PRO A 31 11.32 -9.46 8.53
N VAL A 32 12.62 -9.57 8.81
CA VAL A 32 13.57 -8.45 8.75
C VAL A 32 13.67 -7.84 7.34
N LYS A 33 13.65 -8.67 6.29
CA LYS A 33 13.68 -8.19 4.91
C LYS A 33 12.35 -7.53 4.52
N LEU A 34 11.23 -8.06 4.99
CA LEU A 34 9.90 -7.50 4.72
C LEU A 34 9.70 -6.15 5.43
N ASP A 35 10.21 -6.01 6.66
CA ASP A 35 10.24 -4.74 7.38
C ASP A 35 11.07 -3.70 6.60
N ALA A 36 12.29 -4.07 6.18
CA ALA A 36 13.15 -3.18 5.39
C ALA A 36 12.50 -2.75 4.05
N VAL A 37 11.78 -3.65 3.38
CA VAL A 37 11.01 -3.31 2.16
C VAL A 37 9.90 -2.31 2.48
N THR A 38 9.17 -2.51 3.58
CA THR A 38 8.11 -1.59 4.04
C THR A 38 8.69 -0.20 4.31
N ASP A 39 9.81 -0.13 5.03
CA ASP A 39 10.48 1.12 5.40
C ASP A 39 11.09 1.82 4.18
N THR A 40 11.55 1.05 3.19
CA THR A 40 12.00 1.59 1.91
C THR A 40 10.85 2.28 1.18
N TYR A 41 9.68 1.63 1.10
CA TYR A 41 8.51 2.19 0.42
C TYR A 41 7.92 3.40 1.15
N LEU A 42 7.99 3.44 2.48
CA LEU A 42 7.50 4.57 3.27
C LEU A 42 8.45 5.78 3.24
N PHE A 43 9.71 5.60 3.62
CA PHE A 43 10.57 6.72 4.00
C PHE A 43 11.69 7.02 2.99
N HIS A 44 12.03 6.06 2.13
CA HIS A 44 13.14 6.18 1.18
C HIS A 44 12.66 6.25 -0.28
N THR A 45 11.36 6.44 -0.47
CA THR A 45 10.72 6.49 -1.78
C THR A 45 9.96 7.81 -1.90
N SER A 46 10.06 8.51 -3.03
CA SER A 46 9.22 9.69 -3.28
C SER A 46 7.76 9.30 -3.46
N LEU A 47 6.81 10.19 -3.15
CA LEU A 47 5.39 9.89 -3.31
C LEU A 47 5.01 9.40 -4.72
N PRO A 48 5.45 10.03 -5.84
CA PRO A 48 5.15 9.52 -7.18
C PRO A 48 5.72 8.12 -7.45
N ARG A 49 6.91 7.83 -6.89
CA ARG A 49 7.51 6.50 -7.03
C ARG A 49 6.75 5.46 -6.20
N PHE A 50 6.28 5.82 -5.01
CA PHE A 50 5.44 4.96 -4.19
C PHE A 50 4.14 4.61 -4.94
N VAL A 51 3.49 5.58 -5.58
CA VAL A 51 2.27 5.34 -6.40
C VAL A 51 2.56 4.33 -7.52
N THR A 52 3.71 4.47 -8.18
CA THR A 52 4.14 3.50 -9.20
C THR A 52 4.32 2.09 -8.62
N ILE A 53 5.00 1.98 -7.48
CA ILE A 53 5.22 0.69 -6.79
C ILE A 53 3.89 0.07 -6.34
N ARG A 54 3.01 0.88 -5.74
CA ARG A 54 1.68 0.48 -5.31
C ARG A 54 0.87 -0.14 -6.45
N SER A 55 0.94 0.44 -7.65
CA SER A 55 0.19 -0.06 -8.82
C SER A 55 0.50 -1.51 -9.22
N THR A 56 1.68 -2.02 -8.85
CA THR A 56 2.10 -3.39 -9.16
C THR A 56 1.97 -4.34 -7.96
N HIS A 57 1.58 -3.83 -6.78
CA HIS A 57 1.42 -4.59 -5.53
C HIS A 57 2.54 -5.64 -5.28
N PRO A 58 3.83 -5.24 -5.24
CA PRO A 58 4.90 -6.21 -5.00
C PRO A 58 4.72 -6.86 -3.64
N TYR A 59 5.01 -8.16 -3.56
CA TYR A 59 4.82 -8.98 -2.35
C TYR A 59 3.37 -8.93 -1.83
N ALA A 60 2.37 -8.94 -2.71
CA ALA A 60 0.95 -8.87 -2.33
C ALA A 60 0.48 -9.96 -1.36
N ASP A 61 1.21 -11.08 -1.30
CA ASP A 61 0.99 -12.18 -0.35
C ASP A 61 1.51 -11.87 1.07
N GLN A 62 2.39 -10.89 1.21
CA GLN A 62 3.10 -10.56 2.45
C GLN A 62 2.85 -9.13 2.95
N LEU A 63 2.65 -8.19 2.03
CA LEU A 63 2.35 -6.79 2.32
C LEU A 63 0.87 -6.48 2.13
N ASP A 64 0.33 -5.68 3.04
CA ASP A 64 -1.04 -5.18 2.96
C ASP A 64 -1.08 -3.91 2.12
N TRP A 65 -1.63 -4.04 0.91
CA TRP A 65 -1.83 -2.92 0.00
C TRP A 65 -3.24 -2.32 0.06
N SER A 66 -4.13 -2.84 0.91
CA SER A 66 -5.48 -2.29 1.04
C SER A 66 -5.43 -0.84 1.53
N SER A 67 -6.35 -0.01 1.04
CA SER A 67 -6.46 1.40 1.42
C SER A 67 -7.87 1.87 1.16
N ASP A 68 -8.45 2.52 2.16
CA ASP A 68 -9.68 3.28 2.06
C ASP A 68 -9.38 4.76 1.68
N GLY A 69 -8.12 5.19 1.83
CA GLY A 69 -7.61 6.48 1.44
C GLY A 69 -8.08 7.56 2.40
N CYS A 70 -8.49 8.73 1.91
CA CYS A 70 -8.82 9.86 2.79
C CYS A 70 -10.27 9.83 3.32
N SER A 71 -10.95 8.68 3.33
CA SER A 71 -12.39 8.45 3.56
C SER A 71 -13.00 9.03 4.84
N HIS A 72 -12.20 9.53 5.77
CA HIS A 72 -12.65 10.13 7.03
C HIS A 72 -12.54 11.66 7.05
N VAL A 73 -12.13 12.26 5.94
CA VAL A 73 -12.03 13.70 5.74
C VAL A 73 -12.74 14.02 4.41
N PRO A 74 -13.44 15.17 4.25
CA PRO A 74 -14.03 15.52 2.97
C PRO A 74 -12.99 15.40 1.85
N ASP A 75 -13.31 14.71 0.75
CA ASP A 75 -12.35 14.38 -0.33
C ASP A 75 -11.70 15.59 -1.01
N SER A 76 -12.23 16.79 -0.76
CA SER A 76 -11.68 18.06 -1.25
C SER A 76 -12.07 19.20 -0.31
N PRO A 77 -11.38 19.38 0.83
CA PRO A 77 -11.35 20.68 1.44
C PRO A 77 -10.58 21.58 0.46
N PHE A 78 -11.30 22.46 -0.24
CA PHE A 78 -10.70 23.44 -1.16
C PHE A 78 -10.03 22.86 -2.42
N GLY A 79 -10.28 21.60 -2.78
CA GLY A 79 -9.83 21.00 -4.06
C GLY A 79 -8.41 20.39 -4.06
N PHE A 80 -7.81 20.12 -2.90
CA PHE A 80 -6.50 19.48 -2.81
C PHE A 80 -6.60 17.95 -2.84
N HIS A 81 -5.79 17.29 -3.67
CA HIS A 81 -5.82 15.83 -3.85
C HIS A 81 -4.75 15.11 -3.01
N PHE A 82 -5.07 14.76 -1.76
CA PHE A 82 -4.17 14.02 -0.86
C PHE A 82 -4.30 12.49 -0.91
N ARG A 83 -5.10 11.95 -1.84
CA ARG A 83 -5.38 10.50 -1.97
C ARG A 83 -4.12 9.63 -1.88
N HIS A 84 -3.07 9.97 -2.65
CA HIS A 84 -1.84 9.19 -2.66
C HIS A 84 -1.06 9.26 -1.33
N ALA A 85 -1.11 10.40 -0.64
CA ALA A 85 -0.53 10.52 0.69
C ALA A 85 -1.28 9.61 1.69
N CYS A 86 -2.62 9.62 1.63
CA CYS A 86 -3.46 8.74 2.46
C CYS A 86 -3.20 7.25 2.16
N GLU A 87 -3.06 6.87 0.89
CA GLU A 87 -2.72 5.49 0.49
C GLU A 87 -1.38 5.01 1.03
N ARG A 88 -0.39 5.91 1.14
CA ARG A 88 0.91 5.60 1.73
C ARG A 88 0.86 5.53 3.26
N HIS A 89 0.06 6.39 3.88
CA HIS A 89 -0.21 6.36 5.31
C HIS A 89 -0.89 5.05 5.73
N ASP A 90 -1.94 4.64 4.99
CA ASP A 90 -2.64 3.36 5.17
C ASP A 90 -1.69 2.17 5.03
N PHE A 91 -0.84 2.19 4.00
CA PHE A 91 0.20 1.17 3.81
C PHE A 91 1.08 1.04 5.04
N GLY A 92 1.55 2.17 5.60
CA GLY A 92 2.36 2.16 6.82
C GLY A 92 1.61 1.58 8.02
N TYR A 93 0.41 2.09 8.30
CA TYR A 93 -0.41 1.65 9.44
C TYR A 93 -0.70 0.14 9.40
N ARG A 94 -1.16 -0.35 8.25
CA ARG A 94 -1.57 -1.75 8.08
C ARG A 94 -0.36 -2.68 8.19
N ASN A 95 0.74 -2.36 7.51
CA ASN A 95 1.91 -3.22 7.50
C ASN A 95 2.64 -3.22 8.85
N TYR A 96 2.83 -2.07 9.50
CA TYR A 96 3.45 -2.04 10.83
C TYR A 96 2.63 -2.79 11.87
N ARG A 97 1.29 -2.77 11.78
CA ARG A 97 0.41 -3.57 12.65
C ARG A 97 0.57 -5.07 12.39
N ARG A 98 0.56 -5.50 11.13
CA ARG A 98 0.79 -6.92 10.74
C ARG A 98 2.19 -7.40 11.13
N GLN A 99 3.18 -6.52 11.05
CA GLN A 99 4.58 -6.75 11.43
C GLN A 99 4.82 -6.62 12.94
N ARG A 100 3.77 -6.36 13.74
CA ARG A 100 3.83 -6.26 15.22
C ARG A 100 4.82 -5.21 15.73
N ARG A 101 5.03 -4.13 14.96
CA ARG A 101 5.92 -3.02 15.27
C ARG A 101 5.21 -1.66 15.24
N PHE A 102 3.89 -1.65 15.38
CA PHE A 102 3.09 -0.42 15.45
C PHE A 102 3.11 0.18 16.87
N THR A 103 4.27 0.73 17.26
CA THR A 103 4.47 1.47 18.51
C THR A 103 4.18 2.96 18.30
N GLU A 104 3.95 3.74 19.36
CA GLU A 104 3.73 5.20 19.23
C GLU A 104 4.87 5.95 18.52
N PRO A 105 6.17 5.65 18.77
CA PRO A 105 7.26 6.25 18.00
C PRO A 105 7.16 5.95 16.50
N ASN A 106 6.90 4.69 16.14
CA ASN A 106 6.78 4.28 14.74
C ASN A 106 5.52 4.87 14.08
N ARG A 107 4.41 4.93 14.82
CA ARG A 107 3.18 5.61 14.38
C ARG A 107 3.47 7.07 14.04
N ARG A 108 4.21 7.76 14.92
CA ARG A 108 4.62 9.14 14.69
C ARG A 108 5.46 9.30 13.43
N GLU A 109 6.43 8.41 13.18
CA GLU A 109 7.22 8.45 11.93
C GLU A 109 6.34 8.32 10.69
N ILE A 110 5.35 7.44 10.72
CA ILE A 110 4.38 7.28 9.62
C ILE A 110 3.51 8.54 9.46
N ASP A 111 3.04 9.12 10.55
CA ASP A 111 2.24 10.35 10.54
C ASP A 111 3.07 11.56 10.03
N ASP A 112 4.33 11.67 10.44
CA ASP A 112 5.26 12.72 9.99
C ASP A 112 5.55 12.58 8.48
N ASN A 113 5.73 11.34 7.99
CA ASN A 113 5.88 11.05 6.57
C ASN A 113 4.62 11.42 5.76
N PHE A 114 3.44 11.15 6.30
CA PHE A 114 2.16 11.55 5.69
C PHE A 114 2.02 13.07 5.57
N ARG A 115 2.42 13.83 6.60
CA ARG A 115 2.47 15.30 6.51
C ARG A 115 3.45 15.75 5.43
N SER A 116 4.64 15.14 5.37
CA SER A 116 5.65 15.44 4.35
C SER A 116 5.11 15.22 2.92
N ASP A 117 4.36 14.13 2.71
CA ASP A 117 3.71 13.85 1.42
C ASP A 117 2.72 14.92 1.02
N MET A 118 1.80 15.28 1.92
CA MET A 118 0.85 16.34 1.64
C MET A 118 1.55 17.66 1.37
N TYR A 119 2.62 17.98 2.11
CA TYR A 119 3.45 19.17 1.85
C TYR A 119 4.11 19.14 0.48
N SER A 120 4.55 17.98 0.00
CA SER A 120 5.09 17.82 -1.35
C SER A 120 4.03 18.10 -2.42
N VAL A 121 2.79 17.63 -2.21
CA VAL A 121 1.64 17.94 -3.09
C VAL A 121 1.32 19.43 -3.08
N CYS A 122 1.43 20.07 -1.92
CA CYS A 122 1.10 21.49 -1.78
C CYS A 122 2.10 22.45 -2.42
N GLY A 123 3.36 22.04 -2.65
CA GLY A 123 4.42 22.96 -3.05
C GLY A 123 4.49 24.13 -2.07
N THR A 124 4.41 25.37 -2.56
CA THR A 124 4.41 26.60 -1.74
C THR A 124 3.01 27.11 -1.35
N ASN A 125 1.94 26.41 -1.74
CA ASN A 125 0.57 26.87 -1.47
C ASN A 125 0.26 26.83 0.04
N TRP A 126 0.05 28.02 0.63
CA TRP A 126 -0.16 28.18 2.06
C TRP A 126 -1.45 27.49 2.55
N THR A 127 -2.58 27.70 1.88
CA THR A 127 -3.87 27.10 2.25
C THR A 127 -3.81 25.58 2.18
N CYS A 128 -3.14 25.03 1.17
CA CYS A 128 -2.90 23.60 1.05
C CYS A 128 -2.09 23.06 2.24
N ARG A 129 -0.97 23.72 2.60
CA ARG A 129 -0.14 23.31 3.74
C ARG A 129 -0.90 23.36 5.06
N ARG A 130 -1.78 24.35 5.25
CA ARG A 130 -2.66 24.41 6.42
C ARG A 130 -3.71 23.31 6.43
N THR A 131 -4.21 22.93 5.26
CA THR A 131 -5.06 21.75 5.13
C THR A 131 -4.29 20.48 5.49
N ALA A 132 -3.05 20.33 5.03
CA ALA A 132 -2.17 19.21 5.40
C ALA A 132 -1.89 19.14 6.91
N ASP A 133 -1.70 20.29 7.58
CA ASP A 133 -1.57 20.36 9.04
C ASP A 133 -2.82 19.82 9.75
N LEU A 134 -4.02 20.17 9.27
CA LEU A 134 -5.28 19.67 9.83
C LEU A 134 -5.39 18.13 9.71
N TYR A 135 -5.00 17.58 8.55
CA TYR A 135 -4.99 16.13 8.35
C TYR A 135 -3.99 15.45 9.30
N TYR A 136 -2.79 16.01 9.44
CA TYR A 136 -1.77 15.51 10.36
C TYR A 136 -2.26 15.51 11.81
N VAL A 137 -2.85 16.61 12.28
CA VAL A 137 -3.43 16.70 13.62
C VAL A 137 -4.54 15.66 13.79
N GLY A 138 -5.41 15.48 12.78
CA GLY A 138 -6.46 14.47 12.80
C GLY A 138 -5.95 13.05 13.06
N VAL A 139 -4.85 12.65 12.40
CA VAL A 139 -4.27 11.31 12.63
C VAL A 139 -3.47 11.22 13.95
N ARG A 140 -2.83 12.32 14.39
CA ARG A 140 -2.05 12.36 15.63
C ARG A 140 -2.90 12.33 16.89
N GLU A 141 -3.91 13.20 16.94
CA GLU A 141 -4.69 13.51 18.14
C GLU A 141 -6.04 12.78 18.17
N LEU A 142 -6.63 12.45 17.01
CA LEU A 142 -8.01 11.98 16.92
C LEU A 142 -8.18 10.55 16.41
N GLY A 143 -7.10 9.88 15.99
CA GLY A 143 -7.04 8.44 15.74
C GLY A 143 -8.14 7.84 14.85
N GLY A 144 -8.81 8.65 14.01
CA GLY A 144 -9.84 8.22 13.05
C GLY A 144 -11.28 8.68 13.31
N ARG A 145 -11.58 9.58 14.26
CA ARG A 145 -12.95 10.14 14.44
C ARG A 145 -12.90 11.65 14.62
N VAL A 146 -13.17 12.43 13.57
CA VAL A 146 -13.35 13.89 13.70
C VAL A 146 -14.85 14.21 13.76
N PRO A 147 -15.38 14.84 14.83
CA PRO A 147 -16.78 15.22 14.92
C PRO A 147 -17.11 16.56 14.23
N SER A 148 -16.14 17.45 13.99
CA SER A 148 -16.40 18.70 13.24
C SER A 148 -15.12 19.40 12.73
N THR A 149 -15.27 20.21 11.68
CA THR A 149 -14.21 21.09 11.12
C THR A 149 -13.69 22.13 12.13
N ALA A 150 -14.49 22.52 13.12
CA ALA A 150 -14.13 23.54 14.12
C ALA A 150 -13.04 23.06 15.09
N ASP A 151 -13.09 21.79 15.47
CA ASP A 151 -12.11 21.19 16.39
C ASP A 151 -10.73 21.10 15.72
N ALA A 152 -10.71 20.75 14.43
CA ALA A 152 -9.49 20.72 13.64
C ALA A 152 -8.86 22.12 13.51
N ILE A 153 -9.68 23.15 13.22
CA ILE A 153 -9.21 24.53 13.10
C ILE A 153 -8.59 25.03 14.42
N THR A 154 -9.24 24.78 15.56
CA THR A 154 -8.73 25.18 16.87
C THR A 154 -7.35 24.59 17.16
N ALA A 155 -7.15 23.31 16.83
CA ALA A 155 -5.88 22.63 17.05
C ALA A 155 -4.72 23.16 16.18
N VAL A 156 -5.03 23.76 15.02
CA VAL A 156 -4.02 24.34 14.11
C VAL A 156 -3.76 25.82 14.37
N LEU A 157 -4.75 26.59 14.83
CA LEU A 157 -4.60 28.04 15.05
C LEU A 157 -3.83 28.42 16.33
N HIS A 158 -3.71 27.51 17.29
CA HIS A 158 -3.06 27.78 18.58
C HIS A 158 -1.62 27.21 18.70
N ARG A 159 -0.98 26.91 17.57
CA ARG A 159 0.43 26.47 17.46
C ARG A 159 1.21 27.36 16.51
#